data_AF-A0A137SP70-F1
#
_entry.id   AF-A0A137SP70-F1
#
_cell.length_a   1.000
_cell.length_b   1.000
_cell.length_c   1.000
_cell.angle_alpha   90.00
_cell.angle_beta   90.00
_cell.angle_gamma   90.00
#
_symmetry.space_group_name_H-M   'P 1'
#
loop_
_entity.id
_entity.type
_entity.pdbx_description
1 polymer ?
#
loop_
_entity_poly.entity_id
_entity_poly.type
_entity_poly.pdbx_seq_one_letter_code
_entity_poly.pdbx_strand_id
1 'polypeptide(L)' 'MQFDSFSAFLAMGGYGFYVWLAVAFSVLTLGSLTVSTIVKRRQIINEIQNKHQRIQRMRAAEKMENTL' A
#
# COMPACT_ATOMS: atom_id res chain seq x y z
N MET A 1 37.03 -8.16 22.42
CA MET A 1 36.42 -7.65 21.18
C MET A 1 35.32 -6.70 21.60
N GLN A 2 35.22 -5.48 21.05
CA GLN A 2 34.35 -4.43 21.63
C GLN A 2 32.84 -4.61 21.35
N PHE A 3 32.46 -5.64 20.61
CA PHE A 3 31.08 -6.03 20.38
C PHE A 3 31.00 -7.56 20.28
N ASP A 4 30.66 -8.24 21.38
CA ASP A 4 30.68 -9.71 21.45
C ASP A 4 29.51 -10.39 20.74
N SER A 5 28.49 -9.64 20.25
CA SER A 5 27.32 -10.22 19.58
C SER A 5 26.50 -9.18 18.79
N PHE A 6 25.82 -9.61 17.73
CA PHE A 6 24.79 -8.82 17.02
C PHE A 6 23.70 -8.29 17.98
N SER A 7 23.39 -9.07 19.02
CA SER A 7 22.48 -8.68 20.11
C SER A 7 23.02 -7.53 20.96
N ALA A 8 24.34 -7.47 21.23
CA ALA A 8 24.96 -6.35 21.96
C ALA A 8 24.95 -5.05 21.14
N PHE A 9 24.92 -5.15 19.81
CA PHE A 9 24.72 -4.01 18.90
C PHE A 9 23.25 -3.54 18.93
N LEU A 10 22.31 -4.48 18.94
CA LEU A 10 20.87 -4.20 19.07
C LEU A 10 20.50 -3.64 20.44
N ALA A 11 21.26 -4.02 21.46
CA ALA A 11 21.03 -3.68 22.86
C ALA A 11 22.06 -2.70 23.42
N MET A 12 22.87 -2.01 22.58
CA MET A 12 23.97 -1.09 22.94
C MET A 12 23.75 -0.42 24.31
N GLY A 13 24.25 -1.05 25.38
CA GLY A 13 24.14 -0.57 26.76
C GLY A 13 22.73 -0.21 27.28
N GLY A 14 21.65 -0.72 26.69
CA GLY A 14 20.26 -0.44 27.08
C GLY A 14 19.48 0.52 26.17
N TYR A 15 20.12 1.18 25.20
CA TYR A 15 19.46 2.22 24.38
C TYR A 15 18.99 1.78 22.99
N GLY A 16 19.46 0.63 22.50
CA GLY A 16 19.15 0.21 21.14
C GLY A 16 17.65 -0.01 20.88
N PHE A 17 16.87 -0.35 21.91
CA PHE A 17 15.41 -0.43 21.81
C PHE A 17 14.78 0.88 21.31
N TYR A 18 15.22 2.02 21.84
CA TYR A 18 14.69 3.34 21.44
C TYR A 18 15.07 3.70 20.00
N VAL A 19 16.29 3.35 19.58
CA VAL A 19 16.76 3.59 18.21
C VAL A 19 15.93 2.78 17.20
N TRP A 20 15.70 1.50 17.48
CA TRP A 20 14.86 0.66 16.62
C TRP A 20 13.42 1.12 16.57
N LEU A 21 12.87 1.63 17.68
CA LEU A 21 11.53 2.19 17.72
C LEU A 21 11.44 3.47 16.86
N ALA A 22 12.43 4.35 16.93
CA ALA A 22 12.51 5.53 16.08
C ALA A 22 12.69 5.18 14.59
N VAL A 23 13.55 4.22 14.27
CA VAL A 23 13.76 3.71 12.89
C VAL A 23 12.47 3.08 12.36
N ALA A 24 11.84 2.21 13.15
CA ALA A 24 10.57 1.58 12.78
C ALA A 24 9.49 2.64 12.55
N PHE A 25 9.39 3.66 13.40
CA PHE A 25 8.43 4.74 13.24
C PHE A 25 8.68 5.58 11.97
N SER A 26 9.94 5.88 11.67
CA SER A 26 10.34 6.57 10.44
C SER A 26 9.98 5.76 9.19
N VAL A 27 10.35 4.47 9.18
CA VAL A 27 10.03 3.53 8.09
C VAL A 27 8.53 3.34 7.96
N LEU A 28 7.78 3.25 9.05
CA LEU A 28 6.32 3.18 9.04
C LEU A 28 5.71 4.44 8.46
N THR A 29 6.25 5.62 8.78
CA THR A 29 5.74 6.88 8.25
C THR A 29 5.93 6.95 6.73
N LEU A 30 7.15 6.68 6.24
CA LEU A 30 7.45 6.64 4.81
C LEU A 30 6.70 5.51 4.08
N GLY A 31 6.62 4.35 4.72
CA GLY A 31 5.88 3.19 4.23
C GLY A 31 4.38 3.48 4.11
N SER A 32 3.77 4.11 5.12
CA SER A 32 2.35 4.47 5.12
C SER A 32 2.00 5.44 3.99
N LEU A 33 2.88 6.41 3.69
CA LEU A 33 2.70 7.34 2.58
C LEU A 33 2.79 6.63 1.22
N THR A 34 3.74 5.71 1.09
CA THR A 34 3.93 4.91 -0.13
C THR A 34 2.74 3.98 -0.35
N VAL A 35 2.31 3.26 0.70
CA VAL A 35 1.13 2.39 0.67
C VAL A 35 -0.12 3.19 0.35
N SER A 36 -0.32 4.36 0.96
CA SER A 36 -1.46 5.23 0.68
C SER A 36 -1.52 5.65 -0.79
N THR A 37 -0.36 5.96 -1.38
CA THR A 37 -0.27 6.30 -2.81
C THR A 37 -0.65 5.12 -3.70
N ILE A 38 -0.16 3.92 -3.40
CA ILE A 38 -0.47 2.70 -4.17
C ILE A 38 -1.95 2.33 -4.03
N VAL A 39 -2.49 2.38 -2.81
CA VAL A 39 -3.90 2.06 -2.53
C VAL A 39 -4.83 3.02 -3.25
N LYS A 40 -4.57 4.34 -3.21
CA LYS A 40 -5.37 5.33 -3.96
C LYS A 40 -5.38 5.04 -5.46
N ARG A 41 -4.21 4.72 -6.04
CA ARG A 41 -4.12 4.36 -7.46
C ARG A 41 -4.95 3.12 -7.80
N ARG A 42 -4.91 2.10 -6.94
CA ARG A 42 -5.71 0.88 -7.10
C ARG A 42 -7.22 1.14 -6.96
N GLN A 43 -7.61 1.98 -6.00
CA GLN A 43 -9.02 2.36 -5.81
C GLN A 43 -9.59 3.06 -7.05
N ILE A 44 -8.84 4.00 -7.64
CA ILE A 44 -9.25 4.70 -8.87
C ILE A 44 -9.44 3.70 -10.02
N ILE A 45 -8.51 2.76 -10.20
CA ILE A 45 -8.61 1.74 -11.27
C ILE A 45 -9.83 0.84 -11.07
N ASN A 46 -10.07 0.39 -9.83
CA ASN A 46 -11.23 -0.45 -9.52
C ASN A 46 -12.56 0.30 -9.74
N GLU A 47 -12.62 1.59 -9.40
CA GLU A 47 -13.82 2.40 -9.65
C GLU A 47 -14.10 2.55 -11.15
N ILE A 48 -13.05 2.77 -11.96
CA ILE A 48 -13.17 2.85 -13.42
C ILE A 48 -13.66 1.51 -13.99
N GLN A 49 -13.13 0.38 -13.53
CA GLN A 49 -13.56 -0.95 -13.99
C GLN A 49 -15.05 -1.20 -13.72
N ASN A 50 -15.52 -0.87 -12.50
CA ASN A 50 -16.93 -1.01 -12.15
C ASN A 50 -17.85 -0.11 -12.99
N LYS A 51 -17.44 1.14 -13.25
CA LYS A 51 -18.19 2.04 -14.15
C LYS A 51 -18.21 1.51 -15.58
N HIS A 52 -17.08 1.00 -16.07
CA HIS A 52 -16.96 0.47 -17.42
C HIS A 52 -17.86 -0.76 -17.64
N GLN A 53 -17.90 -1.69 -16.68
CA GLN A 53 -18.79 -2.86 -16.76
C GLN A 53 -20.28 -2.46 -16.84
N ARG A 54 -20.71 -1.44 -16.10
CA ARG A 54 -22.10 -0.94 -16.19
C ARG A 54 -22.40 -0.34 -17.56
N ILE A 55 -21.49 0.47 -18.10
CA ILE A 55 -21.66 1.08 -19.43
C ILE A 55 -21.68 0.02 -20.54
N GLN A 56 -20.82 -1.00 -20.45
CA GLN A 56 -20.82 -2.09 -21.42
C GLN A 56 -22.15 -2.85 -21.45
N ARG A 57 -22.77 -3.10 -20.29
CA ARG A 57 -24.09 -3.76 -20.22
C ARG A 57 -25.19 -2.92 -20.87
N MET A 58 -25.21 -1.61 -20.63
CA MET A 58 -26.18 -0.72 -21.27
C MET A 58 -26.00 -0.67 -22.79
N ARG A 59 -24.75 -0.53 -23.28
CA ARG A 59 -24.45 -0.57 -24.72
C ARG A 59 -24.80 -1.91 -25.37
N ALA A 60 -24.66 -3.02 -24.66
CA ALA A 60 -25.05 -4.33 -25.16
C ALA A 60 -26.59 -4.44 -25.32
N ALA A 61 -27.36 -3.88 -24.39
CA ALA A 61 -28.81 -3.81 -24.50
C ALA A 61 -29.26 -2.89 -25.66
N GLU A 62 -28.63 -1.72 -25.79
CA GLU A 62 -28.93 -0.75 -26.87
C GLU A 62 -28.61 -1.32 -28.26
N LYS A 63 -27.54 -2.13 -28.39
CA LYS A 63 -27.23 -2.84 -29.65
C LYS A 63 -28.25 -3.92 -30.00
N MET A 64 -28.87 -4.57 -29.01
CA MET A 64 -29.93 -5.56 -29.26
C MET A 64 -31.25 -4.88 -29.66
N GLU A 65 -31.53 -3.69 -29.14
CA GLU A 65 -32.72 -2.91 -29.52
C GLU A 65 -32.62 -2.35 -30.95
N ASN A 66 -31.43 -1.87 -31.36
CA ASN A 66 -31.21 -1.32 -32.71
C ASN A 66 -30.98 -2.38 -33.81
N THR A 67 -31.23 -3.67 -33.54
CA THR A 67 -31.13 -4.76 -34.52
C THR A 67 -32.46 -5.50 -34.78
N LEU A 68 -33.57 -5.03 -34.21
CA LEU A 68 -34.95 -5.45 -34.50
C LEU A 68 -35.66 -4.42 -35.38
#